data_AF-A0A8T4B171-F1
#
_entry.id   AF-A0A8T4B171-F1
#
_cell.length_a   1.000
_cell.length_b   1.000
_cell.length_c   1.000
_cell.angle_alpha   90.00
_cell.angle_beta   90.00
_cell.angle_gamma   90.00
#
_symmetry.space_group_name_H-M   'P 1'
#
loop_
_entity.id
_entity.type
_entity.pdbx_description
1 polymer ?
#
loop_
_entity_poly.entity_id
_entity_poly.type
_entity_poly.pdbx_seq_one_letter_code
_entity_poly.pdbx_strand_id
1 'polypeptide(L)'
;MGDQSVNVESRTSSQDKRWAIMAALLGTNTAIMLFQGIEQEANPQQIREIALAIIASSLPFQGTYFLIYTFMMEHDGELSPERIHRLNMASAVCQVVAYFSLLGVAMMWYNISLYVGLAFLLSTALAIILIRSVMSPVHVDA
;
A
#
# COMPACT_ATOMS: atom_id res chain seq x y z
N MET A 1 24.86 14.12 -23.61
CA MET A 1 24.58 14.46 -22.21
C MET A 1 23.07 14.64 -22.02
N GLY A 2 22.30 13.55 -22.02
CA GLY A 2 20.82 13.60 -21.94
C GLY A 2 20.19 12.38 -21.27
N ASP A 3 20.85 11.23 -21.25
CA ASP A 3 20.26 10.01 -20.70
C ASP A 3 20.32 9.90 -19.16
N GLN A 4 21.28 10.57 -18.50
CA GLN A 4 21.39 10.50 -17.04
C GLN A 4 20.37 11.38 -16.31
N SER A 5 20.01 12.55 -16.84
CA SER A 5 19.03 13.45 -16.19
C SER A 5 17.60 12.90 -16.24
N VAL A 6 17.21 12.30 -17.37
CA VAL A 6 15.88 11.68 -17.54
C VAL A 6 15.71 10.49 -16.60
N ASN A 7 16.76 9.71 -16.38
CA ASN A 7 16.70 8.54 -15.51
C ASN A 7 16.56 8.92 -14.02
N VAL A 8 17.18 10.01 -13.57
CA VAL A 8 17.08 10.47 -12.17
C VAL A 8 15.68 11.00 -11.87
N GLU A 9 15.13 11.86 -12.73
CA GLU A 9 13.78 12.44 -12.55
C GLU A 9 12.67 11.36 -12.58
N SER A 10 12.83 10.33 -13.41
CA SER A 10 11.85 9.23 -13.48
C SER A 10 11.84 8.37 -12.20
N ARG A 11 13.01 8.18 -11.57
CA ARG A 11 13.17 7.38 -10.36
C ARG A 11 12.56 8.10 -9.16
N THR A 12 12.88 9.38 -8.98
CA THR A 12 12.30 10.22 -7.92
C THR A 12 10.78 10.32 -8.06
N SER A 13 10.26 10.58 -9.28
CA SER A 13 8.81 10.61 -9.55
C SER A 13 8.10 9.29 -9.21
N SER A 14 8.71 8.15 -9.55
CA SER A 14 8.12 6.83 -9.24
C SER A 14 8.15 6.51 -7.75
N GLN A 15 9.18 6.98 -7.04
CA GLN A 15 9.36 6.83 -5.60
C GLN A 15 8.35 7.70 -4.82
N ASP A 16 8.15 8.95 -5.23
CA ASP A 16 7.18 9.87 -4.62
C ASP A 16 5.74 9.37 -4.73
N LYS A 17 5.38 8.77 -5.86
CA LYS A 17 4.06 8.14 -6.05
C LYS A 17 3.83 6.99 -5.06
N ARG A 18 4.84 6.13 -4.85
CA ARG A 18 4.74 5.00 -3.90
C ARG A 18 4.66 5.50 -2.46
N TRP A 19 5.42 6.54 -2.13
CA TRP A 19 5.37 7.19 -0.83
C TRP A 19 4.00 7.77 -0.52
N ALA A 20 3.41 8.53 -1.45
CA ALA A 20 2.09 9.13 -1.26
C ALA A 20 1.00 8.08 -1.00
N ILE A 21 1.06 6.96 -1.74
CA ILE A 21 0.13 5.83 -1.52
C ILE A 21 0.29 5.25 -0.12
N MET A 22 1.53 5.04 0.35
CA MET A 22 1.79 4.50 1.68
C MET A 22 1.38 5.45 2.80
N ALA A 23 1.62 6.75 2.63
CA ALA A 23 1.18 7.76 3.58
C ALA A 23 -0.36 7.80 3.70
N ALA A 24 -1.06 7.74 2.56
CA ALA A 24 -2.53 7.65 2.55
C ALA A 24 -3.05 6.38 3.23
N LEU A 25 -2.38 5.24 2.99
CA LEU A 25 -2.73 3.96 3.60
C LEU A 25 -2.51 3.96 5.11
N LEU A 26 -1.38 4.50 5.57
CA LEU A 26 -1.06 4.66 6.99
C LEU A 26 -2.09 5.56 7.69
N GLY A 27 -2.43 6.70 7.08
CA GLY A 27 -3.45 7.61 7.59
C GLY A 27 -4.82 6.94 7.70
N THR A 28 -5.23 6.20 6.67
CA THR A 28 -6.52 5.48 6.65
C THR A 28 -6.56 4.39 7.72
N ASN A 29 -5.52 3.57 7.82
CA ASN A 29 -5.42 2.52 8.84
C ASN A 29 -5.45 3.09 10.25
N THR A 30 -4.74 4.19 10.50
CA THR A 30 -4.74 4.87 11.80
C THR A 30 -6.11 5.43 12.15
N ALA A 31 -6.81 6.04 11.18
CA ALA A 31 -8.17 6.53 11.38
C ALA A 31 -9.16 5.39 11.68
N ILE A 32 -9.07 4.28 10.94
CA ILE A 32 -9.90 3.08 11.19
C ILE A 32 -9.62 2.54 12.59
N MET A 33 -8.35 2.40 12.98
CA MET A 33 -7.98 1.95 14.33
C MET A 33 -8.58 2.82 15.43
N LEU A 34 -8.57 4.14 15.24
CA LEU A 34 -9.13 5.08 16.21
C LEU A 34 -10.66 4.92 16.32
N PHE A 35 -11.39 5.08 15.23
CA PHE A 35 -12.85 5.11 15.27
C PHE A 35 -13.45 3.72 15.50
N GLN A 36 -12.96 2.71 14.79
CA GLN A 36 -13.46 1.35 14.96
C GLN A 36 -12.95 0.69 16.23
N GLY A 37 -11.84 1.15 16.81
CA GLY A 37 -11.40 0.73 18.15
C GLY A 37 -12.39 1.16 19.23
N ILE A 38 -12.83 2.44 19.19
CA ILE A 38 -13.85 2.96 20.11
C ILE A 38 -15.17 2.19 19.94
N GLU A 39 -15.61 1.98 18.71
CA GLU A 39 -16.85 1.24 18.44
C GLU A 39 -16.75 -0.24 18.84
N GLN A 40 -15.55 -0.85 18.75
CA GLN A 40 -15.32 -2.22 19.20
C GLN A 40 -15.39 -2.34 20.73
N GLU A 41 -14.90 -1.35 21.46
CA GLU A 41 -15.02 -1.29 22.92
C GLU A 41 -16.48 -1.14 23.36
N ALA A 42 -17.26 -0.32 22.65
CA ALA A 42 -18.68 -0.11 22.93
C ALA A 42 -19.58 -1.28 22.51
N ASN A 43 -19.30 -1.91 21.36
CA ASN A 43 -20.06 -3.04 20.83
C ASN A 43 -19.12 -4.12 20.25
N PRO A 44 -18.72 -5.13 21.02
CA PRO A 44 -17.74 -6.09 20.53
C PRO A 44 -18.25 -6.94 19.36
N GLN A 45 -17.52 -6.94 18.25
CA GLN A 45 -17.79 -7.82 17.11
C GLN A 45 -16.51 -8.54 16.69
N GLN A 46 -16.58 -9.86 16.49
CA GLN A 46 -15.40 -10.67 16.14
C GLN A 46 -14.78 -10.30 14.79
N ILE A 47 -15.60 -10.00 13.77
CA ILE A 47 -15.11 -9.61 12.44
C ILE A 47 -14.29 -8.31 12.53
N ARG A 48 -14.77 -7.34 13.30
CA ARG A 48 -14.08 -6.07 13.53
C ARG A 48 -12.78 -6.26 14.30
N GLU A 49 -12.75 -7.12 15.31
CA GLU A 49 -11.52 -7.44 16.06
C GLU A 49 -10.44 -8.04 15.16
N ILE A 50 -10.80 -9.01 14.31
CA ILE A 50 -9.86 -9.62 13.36
C ILE A 50 -9.37 -8.58 12.35
N ALA A 51 -10.27 -7.74 11.83
CA ALA A 51 -9.91 -6.67 10.90
C ALA A 51 -8.95 -5.65 11.53
N LEU A 52 -9.22 -5.23 12.77
CA LEU A 52 -8.36 -4.33 13.55
C LEU A 52 -7.00 -4.98 13.84
N ALA A 53 -6.94 -6.27 14.18
CA ALA A 53 -5.69 -6.99 14.42
C ALA A 53 -4.80 -7.03 13.17
N ILE A 54 -5.39 -7.27 11.99
CA ILE A 54 -4.65 -7.21 10.71
C ILE A 54 -4.12 -5.79 10.47
N ILE A 55 -4.95 -4.77 10.67
CA ILE A 55 -4.52 -3.38 10.48
C ILE A 55 -3.39 -3.04 11.48
N ALA A 56 -3.58 -3.34 12.76
CA ALA A 56 -2.60 -3.07 13.81
C ALA A 56 -1.24 -3.74 13.54
N SER A 57 -1.23 -5.00 13.11
CA SER A 57 0.01 -5.72 12.78
C SER A 57 0.73 -5.16 11.56
N SER A 58 0.03 -4.47 10.64
CA SER A 58 0.62 -3.85 9.45
C SER A 58 1.23 -2.46 9.70
N LEU A 59 0.78 -1.73 10.74
CA LEU A 59 1.23 -0.36 11.03
C LEU A 59 2.74 -0.23 11.24
N PRO A 60 3.42 -1.12 12.00
CA PRO A 60 4.87 -1.05 12.16
C PRO A 60 5.64 -1.17 10.84
N PHE A 61 5.13 -1.98 9.90
CA PHE A 61 5.73 -2.14 8.58
C PHE A 61 5.55 -0.90 7.70
N GLN A 62 4.39 -0.24 7.79
CA GLN A 62 4.14 1.02 7.12
C GLN A 62 5.04 2.14 7.66
N GLY A 63 5.21 2.22 8.98
CA GLY A 63 6.15 3.15 9.61
C GLY A 63 7.60 2.86 9.23
N THR A 64 8.01 1.60 9.22
CA THR A 64 9.36 1.19 8.79
C THR A 64 9.61 1.52 7.32
N TYR A 65 8.64 1.28 6.44
CA TYR A 65 8.72 1.70 5.03
C TYR A 65 8.97 3.20 4.92
N PHE A 66 8.24 4.01 5.69
CA PHE A 66 8.42 5.46 5.70
C PHE A 66 9.81 5.87 6.17
N LEU A 67 10.35 5.23 7.23
CA LEU A 67 11.69 5.50 7.72
C LEU A 67 12.77 5.13 6.69
N ILE A 68 12.65 3.96 6.05
CA ILE A 68 13.57 3.53 4.99
C ILE A 68 13.53 4.54 3.84
N TYR A 69 12.33 4.98 3.45
CA TYR A 69 12.15 5.95 2.38
C TYR A 69 12.81 7.29 2.69
N THR A 70 12.51 7.87 3.86
CA THR A 70 13.10 9.14 4.29
C THR A 70 14.60 9.05 4.41
N PHE A 71 15.13 7.95 4.97
CA PHE A 71 16.57 7.72 5.05
C PHE A 71 17.24 7.66 3.66
N MET A 72 16.59 7.01 2.69
CA MET A 72 17.10 6.95 1.32
C MET A 72 17.10 8.31 0.62
N MET A 73 16.10 9.16 0.90
CA MET A 73 16.07 10.52 0.38
C MET A 73 17.11 11.43 1.04
N GLU A 74 17.27 11.33 2.36
CA GLU A 74 18.17 12.17 3.13
C GLU A 74 19.66 11.90 2.81
N HIS A 75 19.98 10.66 2.43
CA HIS A 75 21.32 10.25 2.00
C HIS A 75 21.43 9.98 0.49
N ASP A 76 20.61 10.65 -0.33
CA ASP A 76 20.67 10.47 -1.77
C ASP A 76 22.06 10.85 -2.32
N GLY A 77 22.64 9.98 -3.15
CA GLY A 77 24.01 10.13 -3.67
C GLY A 77 25.16 9.74 -2.71
N GLU A 78 24.92 9.58 -1.40
CA GLU A 78 25.95 9.16 -0.43
C GLU A 78 25.98 7.64 -0.19
N LEU A 79 24.88 6.95 -0.50
CA LEU A 79 24.72 5.52 -0.24
C LEU A 79 25.39 4.67 -1.34
N SER A 80 26.10 3.62 -0.92
CA SER A 80 26.65 2.65 -1.87
C SER A 80 25.53 1.90 -2.61
N PRO A 81 25.74 1.49 -3.87
CA PRO A 81 24.74 0.75 -4.64
C PRO A 81 24.25 -0.52 -3.94
N GLU A 82 25.15 -1.23 -3.23
CA GLU A 82 24.82 -2.42 -2.46
C GLU A 82 23.85 -2.11 -1.30
N ARG A 83 24.08 -1.00 -0.59
CA ARG A 83 23.21 -0.57 0.50
C ARG A 83 21.83 -0.18 -0.03
N ILE A 84 21.76 0.58 -1.13
CA ILE A 84 20.50 0.92 -1.80
C ILE A 84 19.71 -0.33 -2.18
N HIS A 85 20.37 -1.36 -2.71
CA HIS A 85 19.71 -2.62 -3.05
C HIS A 85 19.10 -3.32 -1.83
N ARG A 86 19.85 -3.41 -0.72
CA ARG A 86 19.36 -4.00 0.53
C ARG A 86 18.17 -3.21 1.11
N LEU A 87 18.23 -1.88 1.11
CA LEU A 87 17.12 -1.04 1.58
C LEU A 87 15.87 -1.18 0.70
N ASN A 88 16.04 -1.24 -0.62
CA ASN A 88 14.93 -1.49 -1.54
C ASN A 88 14.27 -2.85 -1.31
N MET A 89 15.06 -3.90 -1.04
CA MET A 89 14.52 -5.22 -0.73
C MET A 89 13.73 -5.19 0.59
N ALA A 90 14.27 -4.55 1.63
CA ALA A 90 13.57 -4.39 2.90
C ALA A 90 12.26 -3.58 2.74
N SER A 91 12.32 -2.47 2.01
CA SER A 91 11.17 -1.64 1.64
C SER A 91 10.10 -2.43 0.88
N ALA A 92 10.49 -3.27 -0.08
CA ALA A 92 9.56 -4.11 -0.83
C ALA A 92 8.82 -5.10 0.07
N VAL A 93 9.49 -5.71 1.05
CA VAL A 93 8.86 -6.60 2.04
C VAL A 93 7.87 -5.81 2.90
N CYS A 94 8.28 -4.65 3.42
CA CYS A 94 7.39 -3.76 4.17
C CYS A 94 6.17 -3.36 3.33
N GLN A 95 6.35 -3.08 2.04
CA GLN A 95 5.29 -2.72 1.11
C GLN A 95 4.28 -3.85 0.90
N VAL A 96 4.72 -5.11 0.81
CA VAL A 96 3.82 -6.28 0.71
C VAL A 96 2.97 -6.41 1.98
N VAL A 97 3.59 -6.32 3.16
CA VAL A 97 2.86 -6.43 4.45
C VAL A 97 1.93 -5.22 4.64
N ALA A 98 2.35 -4.03 4.22
CA ALA A 98 1.52 -2.85 4.25
C ALA A 98 0.26 -3.01 3.39
N TYR A 99 0.38 -3.53 2.16
CA TYR A 99 -0.80 -3.77 1.31
C TYR A 99 -1.69 -4.89 1.80
N PHE A 100 -1.16 -5.84 2.57
CA PHE A 100 -2.00 -6.85 3.24
C PHE A 100 -3.05 -6.20 4.17
N SER A 101 -2.79 -5.01 4.71
CA SER A 101 -3.76 -4.26 5.54
C SER A 101 -5.07 -3.95 4.82
N LEU A 102 -5.06 -3.89 3.48
CA LEU A 102 -6.27 -3.64 2.68
C LEU A 102 -7.32 -4.74 2.88
N LEU A 103 -6.91 -5.95 3.25
CA LEU A 103 -7.85 -7.01 3.62
C LEU A 103 -8.60 -6.67 4.91
N GLY A 104 -7.92 -6.09 5.90
CA GLY A 104 -8.55 -5.59 7.12
C GLY A 104 -9.55 -4.47 6.82
N VAL A 105 -9.20 -3.54 5.93
CA VAL A 105 -10.10 -2.46 5.49
C VAL A 105 -11.33 -3.03 4.77
N ALA A 106 -11.14 -3.98 3.85
CA ALA A 106 -12.24 -4.62 3.12
C ALA A 106 -13.18 -5.39 4.05
N MET A 107 -12.64 -6.13 5.03
CA MET A 107 -13.44 -6.79 6.06
C MET A 107 -14.24 -5.80 6.91
N MET A 108 -13.64 -4.65 7.23
CA MET A 108 -14.32 -3.59 7.98
C MET A 108 -15.53 -3.03 7.19
N TRP A 109 -15.36 -2.76 5.90
CA TRP A 109 -16.46 -2.29 5.05
C TRP A 109 -17.57 -3.32 4.90
N TYR A 110 -17.22 -4.60 4.80
CA TYR A 110 -18.21 -5.67 4.78
C TYR A 110 -19.00 -5.74 6.10
N ASN A 111 -18.33 -5.52 7.23
CA ASN A 111 -18.97 -5.49 8.54
C ASN A 111 -19.93 -4.30 8.71
N ILE A 112 -19.62 -3.14 8.10
CA ILE A 112 -20.50 -1.96 8.14
C ILE A 112 -21.75 -2.17 7.28
N SER A 113 -21.59 -2.65 6.05
CA SER A 113 -22.70 -2.91 5.14
C SER A 113 -22.32 -3.92 4.07
N LEU A 114 -23.12 -4.97 3.95
CA LEU A 114 -22.95 -6.00 2.94
C LEU A 114 -22.96 -5.43 1.51
N TYR A 115 -23.75 -4.38 1.25
CA TYR A 115 -23.78 -3.71 -0.05
C TYR A 115 -22.47 -3.00 -0.37
N VAL A 116 -21.86 -2.34 0.62
CA VAL A 116 -20.57 -1.64 0.45
C VAL A 116 -19.47 -2.67 0.19
N GLY A 117 -19.44 -3.76 0.97
CA GLY A 117 -18.49 -4.84 0.77
C GLY A 117 -18.60 -5.50 -0.62
N LEU A 118 -19.83 -5.81 -1.07
CA LEU A 118 -20.06 -6.37 -2.41
C LEU A 118 -19.65 -5.40 -3.53
N ALA A 119 -20.01 -4.12 -3.42
CA ALA A 119 -19.63 -3.12 -4.40
C ALA A 119 -18.10 -2.98 -4.52
N PHE A 120 -17.39 -3.01 -3.39
CA PHE A 120 -15.93 -2.99 -3.37
C PHE A 120 -15.32 -4.22 -4.05
N LEU A 121 -15.82 -5.42 -3.75
CA LEU A 121 -15.32 -6.66 -4.36
C LEU A 121 -15.58 -6.71 -5.87
N LEU A 122 -16.79 -6.33 -6.31
CA LEU A 122 -17.13 -6.28 -7.74
C LEU A 122 -16.27 -5.25 -8.49
N SER A 123 -16.10 -4.06 -7.92
CA SER A 123 -15.24 -3.02 -8.48
C SER A 123 -13.78 -3.48 -8.59
N THR A 124 -13.26 -4.13 -7.55
CA THR A 124 -11.91 -4.69 -7.54
C THR A 124 -11.74 -5.77 -8.62
N ALA A 125 -12.70 -6.67 -8.76
CA ALA A 125 -12.67 -7.70 -9.80
C ALA A 125 -12.68 -7.09 -11.21
N LEU A 126 -13.53 -6.09 -11.46
CA LEU A 126 -13.59 -5.37 -12.74
C LEU A 126 -12.27 -4.65 -13.04
N ALA A 127 -11.65 -4.00 -12.04
CA ALA A 127 -10.36 -3.35 -12.20
C ALA A 127 -9.25 -4.34 -12.57
N ILE A 128 -9.22 -5.52 -11.94
CA ILE A 128 -8.27 -6.59 -12.28
C ILE A 128 -8.49 -7.09 -13.71
N ILE A 129 -9.75 -7.32 -14.10
CA ILE A 129 -10.09 -7.75 -15.47
C ILE A 129 -9.65 -6.70 -16.49
N LEU A 130 -9.91 -5.42 -16.21
CA LEU A 130 -9.51 -4.31 -17.08
C LEU A 130 -7.99 -4.26 -17.27
N ILE A 131 -7.23 -4.33 -16.18
CA ILE A 131 -5.76 -4.35 -16.24
C ILE A 131 -5.26 -5.57 -17.04
N ARG A 132 -5.84 -6.74 -16.80
CA ARG A 132 -5.53 -7.97 -17.56
C ARG A 132 -5.85 -7.83 -19.05
N SER A 133 -6.98 -7.21 -19.38
CA SER A 133 -7.41 -7.00 -20.77
C SER A 133 -6.49 -6.04 -21.51
N VAL A 134 -6.06 -4.94 -20.86
CA VAL A 134 -5.16 -3.94 -21.46
C VAL A 134 -3.73 -4.47 -21.60
N MET A 135 -3.27 -5.31 -20.67
CA MET A 135 -1.94 -5.92 -20.73
C MET A 135 -1.89 -7.22 -21.55
N SER A 136 -3.03 -7.74 -22.02
CA SER A 136 -3.05 -8.87 -22.94
C SER A 136 -2.38 -8.45 -24.25
N PRO A 137 -1.43 -9.24 -24.79
CA PRO A 137 -0.67 -8.84 -25.98
C PRO A 137 -1.62 -8.57 -27.15
N VAL A 138 -1.54 -7.34 -27.67
CA VAL A 138 -2.19 -6.95 -28.92
C VAL A 138 -1.54 -7.79 -30.03
N HIS A 139 -2.28 -8.73 -30.60
CA HIS A 139 -1.87 -9.35 -31.87
C HIS A 139 -1.96 -8.24 -32.91
N VAL A 140 -0.81 -7.70 -33.29
CA VAL A 140 -0.70 -6.80 -34.45
C VAL A 140 -0.74 -7.73 -35.65
N ASP A 141 -1.94 -7.90 -36.23
CA ASP A 141 -2.07 -8.53 -37.53
C ASP A 141 -1.30 -7.65 -38.54
N ALA A 142 -0.20 -8.21 -39.05
CA ALA A 142 0.72 -7.59 -40.00
C ALA A 142 0.15 -7.59 -41.43
#